data_AF-M5EED6-F1
#
_entry.id   AF-M5EED6-F1
#
_cell.length_a   1.000
_cell.length_b   1.000
_cell.length_c   1.000
_cell.angle_alpha   90.00
_cell.angle_beta   90.00
_cell.angle_gamma   90.00
#
_symmetry.space_group_name_H-M   'P 1'
#
loop_
_entity.id
_entity.type
_entity.pdbx_description
1 polymer ?
#
loop_
_entity_poly.entity_id
_entity_poly.type
_entity_poly.pdbx_seq_one_letter_code
_entity_poly.pdbx_strand_id
1 'polypeptide(L)'
;MKSKDVRAQAYSMPLTSPAYPTGPYRFVDREYLIITYRTDPDRLRAVVPQPLEFDDPLVKFEFIRMPDSAGFGSYIESGQVIPVRFNDVIGGYSHAM
;
A
#
# COMPACT_ATOMS: atom_id res chain seq x y z
N MET A 1 -3.45 9.66 34.13
CA MET A 1 -2.70 10.14 32.97
C MET A 1 -3.05 11.61 32.74
N LYS A 2 -2.08 12.53 32.63
CA LYS A 2 -2.35 13.96 32.33
C LYS A 2 -2.43 14.19 30.82
N SER A 3 -2.98 15.32 30.38
CA SER A 3 -3.13 15.64 28.95
C SER A 3 -1.80 15.67 28.18
N LYS A 4 -0.71 16.11 28.82
CA LYS A 4 0.64 16.05 28.24
C LYS A 4 1.09 14.61 27.95
N ASP A 5 0.80 13.68 28.86
CA ASP A 5 1.18 12.27 28.72
C ASP A 5 0.35 11.60 27.61
N VAL A 6 -0.95 11.91 27.53
CA VAL A 6 -1.83 11.45 26.45
C VAL A 6 -1.30 11.87 25.08
N ARG A 7 -0.92 13.16 24.93
CA ARG A 7 -0.37 13.69 23.66
C ARG A 7 0.99 13.07 23.31
N ALA A 8 1.81 12.76 24.31
CA ALA A 8 3.12 12.14 24.08
C ALA A 8 3.01 10.66 23.68
N GLN A 9 1.97 9.96 24.11
CA GLN A 9 1.76 8.53 23.82
C GLN A 9 0.85 8.26 22.61
N ALA A 10 0.07 9.26 22.17
CA ALA A 10 -0.90 9.10 21.09
C ALA A 10 -0.23 8.71 19.78
N TYR A 11 -0.51 7.47 19.32
CA TYR A 11 -0.04 6.94 18.05
C TYR A 11 -1.19 6.41 17.20
N SER A 12 -1.83 5.33 17.64
CA SER A 12 -3.05 4.79 17.05
C SER A 12 -4.06 4.46 18.15
N MET A 13 -5.34 4.34 17.77
CA MET A 13 -6.40 4.01 18.71
C MET A 13 -6.48 2.49 18.92
N PRO A 14 -6.95 2.05 20.10
CA PRO A 14 -7.15 2.83 21.32
C PRO A 14 -5.81 3.22 21.99
N LEU A 15 -5.79 4.37 22.67
CA LEU A 15 -4.57 4.99 23.24
C LEU A 15 -3.67 4.03 24.05
N THR A 16 -4.27 3.18 24.88
CA THR A 16 -3.56 2.30 25.83
C THR A 16 -3.39 0.86 25.31
N SER A 17 -3.88 0.56 24.11
CA SER A 17 -3.67 -0.72 23.42
C SER A 17 -3.78 -0.48 21.91
N PRO A 18 -2.79 0.22 21.31
CA PRO A 18 -2.88 0.68 19.93
C PRO A 18 -3.17 -0.48 18.96
N ALA A 19 -4.06 -0.28 17.97
CA ALA A 19 -4.46 -1.32 17.03
C ALA A 19 -3.31 -1.86 16.17
N TYR A 20 -2.22 -1.10 16.06
CA TYR A 20 -0.96 -1.51 15.46
C TYR A 20 0.20 -0.78 16.16
N PRO A 21 1.36 -1.44 16.33
CA PRO A 21 2.55 -0.85 16.97
C PRO A 21 3.28 0.11 16.02
N THR A 22 4.26 0.84 16.53
CA THR A 22 5.17 1.65 15.69
C THR A 22 6.21 0.78 14.98
N GLY A 23 6.62 1.19 13.78
CA GLY A 23 7.67 0.51 13.01
C GLY A 23 9.11 0.69 13.55
N PRO A 24 10.14 0.26 12.79
CA PRO A 24 10.05 -0.12 11.37
C PRO A 24 9.31 -1.45 11.14
N TYR A 25 8.46 -1.48 10.11
CA TYR A 25 7.74 -2.67 9.69
C TYR A 25 8.60 -3.47 8.71
N ARG A 26 9.33 -4.46 9.23
CA ARG A 26 10.15 -5.36 8.43
C ARG A 26 9.31 -6.53 7.93
N PHE A 27 9.47 -6.86 6.65
CA PHE A 27 8.88 -8.03 6.00
C PHE A 27 10.00 -9.00 5.63
N VAL A 28 9.93 -10.24 6.09
CA VAL A 28 10.89 -11.31 5.78
C VAL A 28 10.19 -12.35 4.92
N ASP A 29 10.90 -12.86 3.90
CA ASP A 29 10.40 -13.84 2.93
C ASP A 29 9.05 -13.44 2.29
N ARG A 30 8.91 -12.14 1.98
CA ARG A 30 7.76 -11.60 1.26
C ARG A 30 7.79 -12.10 -0.19
N GLU A 31 6.82 -12.94 -0.53
CA GLU A 31 6.73 -13.63 -1.82
C GLU A 31 5.69 -12.95 -2.71
N TYR A 32 6.03 -12.73 -3.98
CA TYR A 32 5.19 -12.03 -4.96
C TYR A 32 4.88 -12.91 -6.16
N LEU A 33 3.60 -12.93 -6.57
CA LEU A 33 3.17 -13.30 -7.91
C LEU A 33 2.50 -12.09 -8.55
N ILE A 34 3.07 -11.57 -9.64
CA ILE A 34 2.54 -10.39 -10.34
C ILE A 34 2.20 -10.75 -11.78
N ILE A 35 0.95 -10.55 -12.16
CA ILE A 35 0.45 -10.71 -13.53
C ILE A 35 0.22 -9.30 -14.10
N THR A 36 1.03 -8.92 -15.09
CA THR A 36 0.83 -7.67 -15.81
C THR A 36 -0.09 -7.92 -17.02
N TYR A 37 -1.18 -7.17 -17.13
CA TYR A 37 -2.10 -7.27 -18.25
C TYR A 37 -2.47 -5.89 -18.80
N ARG A 38 -2.83 -5.84 -20.08
CA ARG A 38 -3.34 -4.63 -20.72
C ARG A 38 -4.84 -4.52 -20.52
N THR A 39 -5.32 -3.32 -20.25
CA THR A 39 -6.73 -3.02 -20.03
C THR A 39 -7.20 -1.83 -20.89
N ASP A 40 -8.46 -1.43 -20.71
CA ASP A 40 -9.07 -0.28 -21.35
C ASP A 40 -8.46 1.04 -20.79
N PRO A 41 -7.84 1.87 -21.64
CA PRO A 41 -7.24 3.13 -21.20
C PRO A 41 -8.27 4.10 -20.59
N ASP A 42 -9.53 4.10 -21.03
CA ASP A 42 -10.55 5.00 -20.47
C ASP A 42 -10.95 4.58 -19.05
N ARG A 43 -10.92 3.27 -18.76
CA ARG A 43 -11.14 2.75 -17.41
C ARG A 43 -10.02 3.15 -16.46
N LEU A 44 -8.76 3.15 -16.91
CA LEU A 44 -7.65 3.62 -16.09
C LEU A 44 -7.72 5.12 -15.83
N ARG A 45 -8.03 5.94 -16.85
CA ARG A 45 -8.21 7.40 -16.68
C ARG A 45 -9.27 7.75 -15.65
N ALA A 46 -10.32 6.93 -15.53
CA ALA A 46 -11.39 7.16 -14.56
C ALA A 46 -10.97 6.92 -13.10
N VAL A 47 -9.92 6.11 -12.85
CA VAL A 47 -9.50 5.72 -11.49
C VAL A 47 -8.13 6.26 -11.08
N VAL A 48 -7.28 6.63 -12.03
CA VAL A 48 -5.98 7.27 -11.76
C VAL A 48 -6.23 8.75 -11.46
N PRO A 49 -5.95 9.23 -10.23
CA PRO A 49 -6.22 10.62 -9.87
C PRO A 49 -5.17 11.57 -10.45
N GLN A 50 -5.60 12.77 -10.87
CA GLN A 50 -4.66 13.86 -11.14
C GLN A 50 -3.83 14.18 -9.88
N PRO A 51 -2.55 14.57 -10.02
CA PRO A 51 -1.79 14.83 -11.26
C PRO A 51 -1.00 13.60 -11.78
N LEU A 52 -1.41 12.38 -11.46
CA LEU A 52 -0.74 11.18 -11.97
C LEU A 52 -1.11 10.95 -13.44
N GLU A 53 -0.12 10.53 -14.21
CA GLU A 53 -0.27 10.19 -15.63
C GLU A 53 0.17 8.75 -15.85
N PHE A 54 -0.31 8.09 -16.91
CA PHE A 54 0.18 6.78 -17.34
C PHE A 54 0.34 6.76 -18.86
N ASP A 55 1.41 6.11 -19.34
CA ASP A 55 1.69 6.02 -20.78
C ASP A 55 1.01 4.79 -21.40
N ASP A 56 1.21 3.63 -20.77
CA ASP A 56 0.67 2.35 -21.20
C ASP A 56 -0.50 1.93 -20.32
N PRO A 57 -1.65 1.49 -20.89
CA PRO A 57 -2.81 1.06 -20.11
C PRO A 57 -2.62 -0.34 -19.53
N LEU A 58 -1.69 -0.46 -18.58
CA LEU A 58 -1.32 -1.71 -17.91
C LEU A 58 -1.77 -1.70 -16.45
N VAL A 59 -2.14 -2.88 -15.97
CA VAL A 59 -2.36 -3.16 -14.54
C VAL A 59 -1.45 -4.30 -14.13
N LYS A 60 -0.80 -4.14 -12.97
CA LYS A 60 -0.09 -5.20 -12.27
C LYS A 60 -1.04 -5.76 -11.21
N PHE A 61 -1.61 -6.93 -11.48
CA PHE A 61 -2.38 -7.66 -10.49
C PHE A 61 -1.43 -8.47 -9.63
N GLU A 62 -1.48 -8.31 -8.31
CA GLU A 62 -0.56 -8.94 -7.39
C GLU A 62 -1.23 -9.89 -6.42
N PHE A 63 -0.51 -10.95 -6.06
CA PHE A 63 -0.76 -11.80 -4.91
C PHE A 63 0.52 -11.81 -4.10
N ILE A 64 0.42 -11.49 -2.82
CA ILE A 64 1.58 -11.36 -1.95
C ILE A 64 1.39 -12.15 -0.68
N ARG A 65 2.32 -13.06 -0.40
CA ARG A 65 2.41 -13.74 0.89
C ARG A 65 3.43 -13.02 1.77
N MET A 66 3.02 -12.67 2.98
CA MET A 66 3.82 -11.93 3.96
C MET A 66 3.90 -12.76 5.25
N PRO A 67 4.71 -13.83 5.25
CA PRO A 67 4.65 -14.84 6.30
C PRO A 67 5.23 -14.35 7.65
N ASP A 68 6.15 -13.40 7.62
CA ASP A 68 6.79 -12.80 8.80
C ASP A 68 6.88 -11.28 8.65
N SER A 69 5.91 -10.58 9.27
CA SER A 69 5.77 -9.12 9.22
C SER A 69 5.80 -8.53 10.62
N ALA A 70 6.85 -7.78 10.96
CA ALA A 70 7.04 -7.18 12.27
C ALA A 70 5.85 -6.26 12.63
N GLY A 71 5.14 -6.59 13.71
CA GLY A 71 3.97 -5.84 14.20
C GLY A 71 2.63 -6.19 13.54
N PHE A 72 2.63 -6.92 12.42
CA PHE A 72 1.40 -7.31 11.71
C PHE A 72 1.14 -8.83 11.73
N GLY A 73 2.16 -9.64 11.98
CA GLY A 73 2.05 -11.10 11.98
C GLY A 73 2.20 -11.71 10.60
N SER A 74 1.40 -12.73 10.31
CA SER A 74 1.47 -13.53 9.08
C SER A 74 0.18 -13.37 8.28
N TYR A 75 0.27 -12.88 7.04
CA TYR A 75 -0.92 -12.62 6.22
C TYR A 75 -0.65 -12.74 4.71
N ILE A 76 -1.73 -12.67 3.93
CA ILE A 76 -1.73 -12.68 2.46
C ILE A 76 -2.55 -11.49 1.98
N GLU A 77 -2.13 -10.86 0.90
CA GLU A 77 -2.78 -9.72 0.26
C GLU A 77 -2.90 -9.95 -1.26
N SER A 78 -3.86 -9.29 -1.89
CA SER A 78 -4.00 -9.26 -3.35
C SER A 78 -4.62 -7.95 -3.81
N GLY A 79 -4.04 -7.36 -4.85
CA GLY A 79 -4.36 -6.00 -5.24
C GLY A 79 -4.07 -5.67 -6.69
N GLN A 80 -4.36 -4.43 -7.05
CA GLN A 80 -4.09 -3.85 -8.36
C GLN A 80 -3.18 -2.63 -8.22
N VAL A 81 -2.03 -2.67 -8.90
CA VAL A 81 -1.09 -1.55 -9.00
C VAL A 81 -1.02 -1.07 -10.45
N ILE A 82 -1.24 0.22 -10.67
CA ILE A 82 -1.18 0.86 -11.98
C ILE A 82 0.18 1.56 -12.11
N PRO A 83 0.99 1.26 -13.14
CA PRO A 83 2.21 2.04 -13.43
C PRO A 83 1.84 3.47 -13.80
N VAL A 84 2.41 4.43 -13.08
CA VAL A 84 2.11 5.85 -13.26
C VAL A 84 3.39 6.68 -13.25
N ARG A 85 3.26 7.94 -13.63
CA ARG A 85 4.28 8.98 -13.52
C ARG A 85 3.71 10.19 -12.78
N PHE A 86 4.52 10.76 -11.89
CA PHE A 86 4.28 12.06 -11.27
C PHE A 86 5.46 12.98 -11.60
N ASN A 87 5.21 14.05 -12.36
CA ASN A 87 6.27 14.86 -12.98
C ASN A 87 7.21 13.97 -13.80
N ASP A 88 8.49 13.88 -13.47
CA ASP A 88 9.47 13.04 -14.17
C ASP A 88 9.78 11.71 -13.43
N VAL A 89 9.02 11.38 -12.38
CA VAL A 89 9.26 10.20 -11.54
C VAL A 89 8.26 9.10 -11.86
N ILE A 90 8.76 7.94 -12.26
CA ILE A 90 7.98 6.72 -12.51
C ILE A 90 7.72 5.99 -11.18
N GLY A 91 6.50 5.52 -10.97
CA GLY A 91 6.08 4.80 -9.77
C GLY A 91 4.90 3.86 -10.01
N GLY A 92 4.30 3.39 -8.91
CA GLY A 92 3.08 2.59 -8.91
C GLY A 92 1.99 3.26 -8.07
N TYR A 93 0.78 3.33 -8.60
CA TYR A 93 -0.42 3.73 -7.88
C TYR A 93 -1.17 2.48 -7.43
N SER A 94 -1.21 2.20 -6.13
CA SER A 94 -2.03 1.12 -5.55
C SER A 94 -3.51 1.52 -5.63
N HIS A 95 -4.24 0.90 -6.56
CA HIS A 95 -5.65 1.18 -6.79
C HIS A 95 -6.54 0.48 -5.76
N ALA A 96 -6.24 -0.77 -5.44
CA ALA A 96 -6.93 -1.59 -4.44
C ALA A 96 -5.94 -2.62 -3.85
N MET A 97 -6.10 -2.92 -2.55
CA MET A 97 -5.33 -3.88 -1.74
C MET A 97 -6.29 -4.63 -0.81
#